data_AF-A0A817S411-F1
#
_entry.id   AF-A0A817S411-F1
#
_cell.length_a   1.000
_cell.length_b   1.000
_cell.length_c   1.000
_cell.angle_alpha   90.00
_cell.angle_beta   90.00
_cell.angle_gamma   90.00
#
_symmetry.space_group_name_H-M   'P 1'
#
loop_
_entity.id
_entity.type
_entity.pdbx_description
1 polymer ?
#
loop_
_entity_poly.entity_id
_entity_poly.type
_entity_poly.pdbx_seq_one_letter_code
_entity_poly.pdbx_strand_id
1 'polypeptide(L)'
;MAIKVFSQATTAFSKALEIHPNNQEAMEGYQQCTIGSSDDSEEVRKHALADPEIQQILGDPSMCLILDQMQNEPLAIYEHLRNPVIAQKIQKLMNAGIIAIHLI
;
A
#
# COMPACT_ATOMS: atom_id res chain seq x y z
N MET A 1 11.30 -7.60 -23.50
CA MET A 1 9.90 -7.54 -24.02
C MET A 1 8.99 -8.39 -23.14
N ALA A 2 8.58 -7.92 -21.96
CA ALA A 2 7.76 -8.72 -21.03
C ALA A 2 6.57 -7.94 -20.43
N ILE A 3 6.28 -6.73 -20.92
CA ILE A 3 5.18 -5.90 -20.41
C ILE A 3 3.88 -6.14 -21.20
N LYS A 4 3.96 -6.72 -22.41
CA LYS A 4 2.82 -6.86 -23.33
C LYS A 4 1.98 -8.14 -23.14
N VAL A 5 2.44 -9.06 -22.29
CA VAL A 5 1.78 -10.37 -22.07
C VAL A 5 0.83 -10.30 -20.86
N PHE A 6 1.14 -9.49 -19.85
CA PHE A 6 0.31 -9.34 -18.64
C PHE A 6 -1.09 -8.80 -18.93
N SER A 7 -1.21 -7.76 -19.76
CA SER A 7 -2.52 -7.18 -20.12
C SER A 7 -3.42 -8.14 -20.91
N GLN A 8 -2.83 -9.03 -21.71
CA GLN A 8 -3.56 -10.07 -22.44
C GLN A 8 -4.05 -11.19 -21.52
N ALA A 9 -3.25 -11.57 -20.53
CA ALA A 9 -3.61 -12.59 -19.54
C ALA A 9 -4.84 -12.17 -18.71
N THR A 10 -4.85 -10.94 -18.17
CA THR A 10 -5.99 -10.41 -17.42
C THR A 10 -7.28 -10.41 -18.25
N THR A 11 -7.21 -10.00 -19.52
CA THR A 11 -8.36 -9.99 -20.43
C THR A 11 -8.88 -11.40 -20.74
N ALA A 12 -7.97 -12.37 -20.88
CA ALA A 12 -8.31 -13.77 -21.14
C ALA A 12 -9.00 -14.40 -19.91
N PHE A 13 -8.51 -14.13 -18.70
CA PHE A 13 -9.13 -14.61 -17.46
C PHE A 13 -10.50 -13.97 -17.20
N SER A 14 -10.69 -12.67 -17.47
CA SER A 14 -12.01 -12.03 -17.38
C SER A 14 -13.04 -12.70 -18.30
N LYS A 15 -12.69 -12.96 -19.57
CA LYS A 15 -13.61 -13.64 -20.50
C LYS A 15 -13.91 -15.08 -20.07
N ALA A 16 -12.94 -15.77 -19.48
CA ALA A 16 -13.14 -17.12 -18.97
C ALA A 16 -14.14 -17.14 -17.80
N LEU A 17 -14.10 -16.12 -16.92
CA LEU A 17 -15.04 -15.94 -15.82
C LEU A 17 -16.45 -15.52 -16.29
N GLU A 18 -16.58 -14.79 -17.41
CA GLU A 18 -17.88 -14.46 -18.00
C GLU A 18 -18.61 -15.69 -18.56
N ILE A 19 -17.87 -16.67 -19.08
CA ILE A 19 -18.44 -17.91 -19.64
C ILE A 19 -18.62 -18.97 -18.54
N HIS A 20 -17.68 -19.06 -17.61
CA HIS A 20 -17.69 -20.00 -16.49
C HIS A 20 -17.37 -19.29 -15.18
N PRO A 21 -18.39 -18.69 -14.52
CA PRO A 21 -18.18 -17.90 -13.30
C PRO A 21 -17.69 -18.70 -12.10
N ASN A 22 -17.73 -20.03 -12.16
CA ASN A 22 -17.26 -20.93 -11.10
C ASN A 22 -15.92 -21.60 -11.44
N ASN A 23 -15.18 -21.10 -12.43
CA ASN A 23 -13.90 -21.67 -12.81
C ASN A 23 -12.79 -21.17 -11.87
N GLN A 24 -12.39 -22.00 -10.91
CA GLN A 24 -11.36 -21.70 -9.91
C GLN A 24 -10.02 -21.31 -10.55
N GLU A 25 -9.57 -22.00 -11.59
CA GLU A 25 -8.29 -21.69 -12.27
C GLU A 25 -8.30 -20.30 -12.92
N ALA A 26 -9.43 -19.86 -13.47
CA ALA A 26 -9.57 -18.54 -14.05
C ALA A 26 -9.63 -17.44 -12.97
N MET A 27 -10.25 -17.75 -11.82
CA MET A 27 -10.30 -16.86 -10.66
C MET A 27 -8.91 -16.67 -10.05
N GLU A 28 -8.17 -17.75 -9.85
CA GLU A 28 -6.80 -17.72 -9.34
C GLU A 28 -5.84 -17.04 -10.32
N GLY A 29 -5.93 -17.35 -11.62
CA GLY A 29 -5.12 -16.71 -12.65
C GLY A 29 -5.39 -15.20 -12.80
N TYR A 30 -6.65 -14.79 -12.68
CA TYR A 30 -7.04 -13.37 -12.65
C TYR A 30 -6.48 -12.64 -11.43
N GLN A 31 -6.60 -13.25 -10.25
CA GLN A 31 -6.04 -12.71 -9.01
C GLN A 31 -4.52 -12.61 -9.11
N GLN A 32 -3.83 -13.68 -9.50
CA GLN A 32 -2.38 -13.71 -9.68
C GLN A 32 -1.87 -12.65 -10.68
N CYS A 33 -2.58 -12.42 -11.79
CA CYS A 33 -2.19 -11.38 -12.75
C CYS A 33 -2.44 -9.96 -12.25
N THR A 34 -3.47 -9.77 -11.42
CA THR A 34 -3.76 -8.50 -10.74
C THR A 34 -2.72 -8.20 -9.65
N ILE A 35 -2.40 -9.20 -8.84
CA ILE A 35 -1.40 -9.14 -7.76
C ILE A 35 0.00 -8.87 -8.32
N GLY A 36 0.36 -9.47 -9.46
CA GLY A 36 1.69 -9.35 -10.05
C GLY A 36 2.03 -8.01 -10.71
N SER A 37 1.10 -7.05 -10.80
CA SER A 37 1.32 -5.84 -11.60
C SER A 37 1.36 -4.52 -10.83
N SER A 38 0.78 -4.38 -9.62
CA SER A 38 0.79 -3.10 -8.87
C SER A 38 0.35 -3.20 -7.39
N ASP A 39 0.34 -4.39 -6.78
CA ASP A 39 -0.54 -4.65 -5.64
C ASP A 39 0.10 -4.49 -4.26
N ASP A 40 1.44 -4.40 -4.16
CA ASP A 40 2.10 -4.19 -2.85
C ASP A 40 1.52 -2.97 -2.14
N SER A 41 1.36 -1.83 -2.80
CA SER A 41 0.84 -0.61 -2.15
C SER A 41 -0.64 -0.69 -1.77
N GLU A 42 -1.48 -1.46 -2.48
CA GLU A 42 -2.93 -1.50 -2.23
C GLU A 42 -3.31 -2.54 -1.17
N GLU A 43 -2.75 -3.75 -1.24
CA GLU A 43 -2.90 -4.76 -0.20
C GLU A 43 -2.24 -4.31 1.11
N VAL A 44 -1.04 -3.73 1.05
CA VAL A 44 -0.37 -3.18 2.24
C VAL A 44 -1.20 -2.04 2.82
N ARG A 45 -1.76 -1.15 1.99
CA ARG A 45 -2.66 -0.10 2.47
C ARG A 45 -3.93 -0.68 3.09
N LYS A 46 -4.57 -1.68 2.49
CA LYS A 46 -5.74 -2.35 3.07
C LYS A 46 -5.42 -3.02 4.40
N HIS A 47 -4.31 -3.74 4.47
CA HIS A 47 -3.86 -4.42 5.68
C HIS A 47 -3.56 -3.42 6.80
N ALA A 48 -2.85 -2.36 6.47
CA ALA A 48 -2.51 -1.31 7.42
C ALA A 48 -3.75 -0.49 7.85
N LEU A 49 -4.70 -0.25 6.95
CA LEU A 49 -5.99 0.34 7.32
C LEU A 49 -6.84 -0.59 8.19
N ALA A 50 -6.60 -1.90 8.19
CA ALA A 50 -7.26 -2.83 9.10
C ALA A 50 -6.66 -2.80 10.52
N ASP A 51 -5.46 -2.24 10.70
CA ASP A 51 -4.81 -2.14 12.00
C ASP A 51 -5.39 -0.96 12.82
N PRO A 52 -5.91 -1.21 14.04
CA PRO A 52 -6.54 -0.17 14.85
C PRO A 52 -5.54 0.89 15.31
N GLU A 53 -4.27 0.54 15.54
CA GLU A 53 -3.26 1.53 15.93
C GLU A 53 -2.92 2.44 14.75
N ILE A 54 -2.79 1.89 13.54
CA ILE A 54 -2.61 2.68 12.33
C ILE A 54 -3.78 3.65 12.10
N GLN A 55 -5.02 3.18 12.28
CA GLN A 55 -6.19 4.06 12.20
C GLN A 55 -6.12 5.20 13.24
N GLN A 56 -5.73 4.90 14.48
CA GLN A 56 -5.57 5.92 15.51
C GLN A 56 -4.46 6.92 15.18
N ILE A 57 -3.36 6.45 14.58
CA ILE A 57 -2.26 7.31 14.16
C ILE A 57 -2.68 8.20 12.99
N LEU A 58 -3.40 7.66 12.00
CA LEU A 58 -3.92 8.42 10.86
C LEU A 58 -4.99 9.44 11.29
N GLY A 59 -5.74 9.15 12.35
CA GLY A 59 -6.68 10.07 12.97
C GLY A 59 -6.04 11.15 13.84
N ASP A 60 -4.73 11.09 14.07
CA ASP A 60 -4.03 12.05 14.92
C ASP A 60 -3.69 13.33 14.14
N PRO A 61 -4.14 14.51 14.60
CA PRO A 61 -3.92 15.76 13.88
C PRO A 61 -2.45 16.16 13.81
N SER A 62 -1.64 15.79 14.81
CA SER A 62 -0.20 16.05 14.77
C SER A 62 0.48 15.20 13.72
N MET A 63 0.04 13.95 13.54
CA MET A 63 0.57 13.06 12.51
C MET A 63 0.29 13.60 11.10
N CYS A 64 -0.94 14.05 10.83
CA CYS A 64 -1.27 14.70 9.55
C CYS A 64 -0.37 15.90 9.27
N LEU A 65 -0.11 16.73 10.28
CA LEU A 65 0.78 17.89 10.14
C LEU A 65 2.22 17.47 9.83
N ILE A 66 2.74 16.42 10.48
CA ILE A 66 4.10 15.93 10.25
C ILE A 66 4.24 15.40 8.82
N LEU A 67 3.23 14.67 8.31
CA LEU A 67 3.24 14.17 6.94
C LEU A 67 3.21 15.28 5.89
N ASP A 68 2.47 16.36 6.16
CA ASP A 68 2.46 17.57 5.33
C ASP A 68 3.80 18.30 5.40
N GLN A 69 4.35 18.50 6.60
CA GLN A 69 5.67 19.09 6.79
C GLN A 69 6.77 18.26 6.14
N MET A 70 6.69 16.93 6.18
CA MET A 70 7.67 16.04 5.56
C MET A 70 7.65 16.11 4.02
N GLN A 71 6.48 16.36 3.42
CA GLN A 71 6.38 16.59 1.97
C GLN A 71 7.05 17.90 1.55
N ASN A 72 6.93 18.95 2.37
CA ASN A 72 7.54 20.25 2.08
C ASN A 72 9.02 20.30 2.49
N GLU A 73 9.36 19.68 3.62
CA GLU A 73 10.67 19.71 4.25
C GLU A 73 10.99 18.32 4.85
N PRO A 74 11.55 17.40 4.06
CA PRO A 74 11.86 16.04 4.53
C PRO A 74 12.86 16.01 5.68
N LEU A 75 13.64 17.09 5.88
CA LEU A 75 14.57 17.25 7.01
C LEU A 75 13.84 17.54 8.34
N ALA A 76 12.62 18.09 8.31
CA ALA A 76 11.85 18.35 9.52
C ALA A 76 11.44 17.06 10.25
N ILE A 77 11.41 15.92 9.54
CA ILE A 77 11.09 14.63 10.13
C ILE A 77 12.06 14.25 11.25
N TYR A 78 13.34 14.64 11.13
CA TYR A 78 14.35 14.31 12.13
C TYR A 78 14.06 14.96 13.48
N GLU A 79 13.56 16.19 13.49
CA GLU A 79 13.13 16.89 14.72
C GLU A 79 11.94 16.19 15.35
N HIS A 80 10.97 15.77 14.54
CA HIS A 80 9.79 15.03 15.00
C HIS A 80 10.14 13.64 15.54
N LEU A 81 11.11 12.96 14.93
CA LEU A 81 11.64 11.68 15.39
C LEU A 81 12.37 11.78 16.74
N ARG A 82 12.77 12.99 17.19
CA ARG A 82 13.30 13.17 18.56
C ARG A 82 12.24 12.89 19.62
N ASN A 83 10.95 13.04 19.29
CA ASN A 83 9.88 12.65 20.17
C ASN A 83 9.64 11.13 20.05
N PRO A 84 9.88 10.35 21.12
CA PRO A 84 9.74 8.90 21.07
C PRO A 84 8.32 8.45 20.71
N VAL A 85 7.30 9.24 21.09
CA VAL A 85 5.90 8.93 20.75
C VAL A 85 5.68 9.05 19.24
N ILE A 86 6.15 10.12 18.61
CA ILE A 86 6.02 10.33 17.16
C ILE A 86 6.86 9.30 16.39
N ALA A 87 8.08 9.04 16.84
CA ALA A 87 8.95 8.03 16.24
C ALA A 87 8.28 6.66 16.19
N GLN A 88 7.63 6.24 17.27
CA GLN A 88 6.87 4.99 17.30
C GLN A 88 5.71 4.98 16.29
N LYS A 89 4.94 6.08 16.20
CA LYS A 89 3.83 6.20 15.24
C LYS A 89 4.31 6.11 13.78
N ILE A 90 5.36 6.86 13.46
CA ILE A 90 6.03 6.87 12.14
C ILE A 90 6.57 5.48 11.79
N GLN A 91 7.25 4.83 12.74
CA GLN A 91 7.77 3.47 12.55
C GLN A 91 6.65 2.47 12.26
N LYS A 92 5.53 2.53 12.97
CA LYS A 92 4.38 1.63 12.72
C LYS A 92 3.83 1.82 11.32
N LEU A 93 3.63 3.06 10.90
CA LEU A 93 3.16 3.35 9.56
C LEU A 93 4.16 2.97 8.45
N MET A 94 5.47 3.04 8.70
CA MET A 94 6.50 2.52 7.80
C MET A 94 6.48 0.98 7.74
N ASN A 95 6.37 0.33 8.89
CA ASN A 95 6.31 -1.13 8.97
C ASN A 95 5.03 -1.69 8.35
N ALA A 96 3.96 -0.90 8.41
CA ALA A 96 2.69 -1.15 7.72
C ALA A 96 2.70 -0.66 6.27
N GLY A 97 3.84 -0.16 5.76
CA GLY A 97 4.03 0.28 4.38
C GLY A 97 3.06 1.34 3.85
N ILE A 98 2.39 2.10 4.74
CA ILE A 98 1.55 3.23 4.35
C ILE A 98 2.40 4.43 3.96
N ILE A 99 3.52 4.63 4.64
CA ILE A 99 4.49 5.69 4.32
C ILE A 99 5.85 5.09 4.05
N ALA A 100 6.50 5.61 3.02
CA ALA A 100 7.90 5.36 2.73
C ALA A 100 8.68 6.66 2.93
N ILE A 101 9.55 6.71 3.94
CA ILE A 101 10.52 7.80 4.04
C ILE A 101 11.65 7.49 3.07
N HIS A 102 11.69 8.21 1.97
CA HIS A 102 12.80 8.11 1.02
C HIS A 102 13.96 8.96 1.53
N LEU A 103 14.79 8.35 2.39
CA LEU A 103 16.06 8.92 2.84
C LEU A 103 17.07 8.76 1.70
N ILE A 104 17.30 9.82 0.93
CA ILE A 104 18.40 9.93 -0.04
C ILE A 104 19.61 10.53 0.67
#